data_AF-A0A7X8Y879-F1
#
_entry.id   AF-A0A7X8Y879-F1
#
_cell.length_a   1.000
_cell.length_b   1.000
_cell.length_c   1.000
_cell.angle_alpha   90.00
_cell.angle_beta   90.00
_cell.angle_gamma   90.00
#
_symmetry.space_group_name_H-M   'P 1'
#
loop_
_entity.id
_entity.type
_entity.pdbx_description
1 polymer ?
#
loop_
_entity_poly.entity_id
_entity_poly.type
_entity_poly.pdbx_seq_one_letter_code
_entity_poly.pdbx_strand_id
1 'polypeptide(L)' 'MDIHSLNAEPTQYAQRLLDCRASFEPMFLEIIKEAQKNGFEPAEVAMAIADAADDMILALASKLRTAH' A
#
# COMPACT_ATOMS: atom_id res chain seq x y z
N MET A 1 -23.69 -5.66 -4.70
CA MET A 1 -22.39 -5.90 -4.04
C MET A 1 -21.95 -7.29 -4.45
N ASP A 2 -21.10 -7.38 -5.47
CA ASP A 2 -20.66 -8.66 -6.01
C ASP A 2 -19.69 -9.37 -5.07
N ILE A 3 -20.13 -10.53 -4.59
CA ILE A 3 -19.43 -11.48 -3.72
C ILE A 3 -18.35 -12.31 -4.44
N HIS A 4 -17.94 -11.89 -5.65
CA HIS A 4 -17.07 -12.67 -6.53
C HIS A 4 -15.55 -12.50 -6.32
N SER A 5 -15.09 -11.82 -5.27
CA SER A 5 -13.64 -11.61 -5.04
C SER A 5 -12.98 -12.50 -3.98
N LEU A 6 -13.69 -13.49 -3.42
CA LEU A 6 -13.10 -14.37 -2.40
C LEU A 6 -12.42 -15.65 -2.94
N ASN A 7 -12.46 -15.90 -4.27
CA ASN A 7 -11.85 -17.08 -4.90
C ASN A 7 -10.84 -16.71 -6.00
N ALA A 8 -10.05 -15.65 -5.82
CA ALA A 8 -8.85 -15.51 -6.65
C ALA A 8 -7.86 -16.58 -6.20
N GLU A 9 -7.52 -17.52 -7.09
CA GLU A 9 -6.43 -18.48 -6.87
C GLU A 9 -5.21 -17.74 -6.28
N PRO A 10 -4.46 -18.31 -5.33
CA PRO A 10 -3.38 -17.61 -4.61
C PRO A 10 -2.39 -16.88 -5.55
N THR A 11 -2.21 -17.42 -6.76
CA THR A 11 -1.42 -16.86 -7.86
C THR A 11 -2.01 -15.59 -8.46
N GLN A 12 -3.33 -15.49 -8.62
CA GLN A 12 -4.01 -14.32 -9.16
C GLN A 12 -4.04 -13.15 -8.17
N TYR A 13 -4.21 -13.44 -6.87
CA TYR A 13 -4.10 -12.41 -5.83
C TYR A 13 -2.67 -11.87 -5.74
N ALA A 14 -1.66 -12.74 -5.75
CA ALA A 14 -0.26 -12.34 -5.75
C ALA A 14 0.09 -11.49 -6.98
N GLN A 15 -0.39 -11.87 -8.17
CA GLN A 15 -0.17 -11.08 -9.38
C GLN A 15 -0.80 -9.69 -9.28
N ARG A 16 -2.02 -9.57 -8.75
CA ARG A 16 -2.65 -8.26 -8.54
C ARG A 16 -1.88 -7.36 -7.58
N LEU A 17 -1.24 -7.94 -6.55
CA LEU A 17 -0.38 -7.18 -5.64
C LEU A 17 0.89 -6.69 -6.35
N LEU A 18 1.49 -7.51 -7.23
CA LEU A 18 2.64 -7.12 -8.04
C LEU A 18 2.29 -6.00 -9.02
N ASP A 19 1.16 -6.12 -9.72
CA ASP A 19 0.68 -5.11 -10.66
C ASP A 19 0.37 -3.78 -9.95
N CYS A 20 -0.23 -3.88 -8.76
CA CYS A 20 -0.44 -2.74 -7.88
C CYS A 20 0.89 -2.08 -7.51
N ARG A 21 1.86 -2.85 -7.00
CA ARG A 21 3.19 -2.31 -6.63
C ARG A 21 3.86 -1.62 -7.82
N ALA A 22 3.88 -2.26 -8.99
CA ALA A 22 4.50 -1.71 -10.19
C ALA A 22 3.83 -0.39 -10.65
N SER A 23 2.51 -0.27 -10.48
CA SER A 23 1.78 0.95 -10.83
C SER A 23 2.09 2.12 -9.88
N PHE A 24 2.39 1.84 -8.62
CA PHE A 24 2.65 2.84 -7.58
C PHE A 24 4.13 3.16 -7.39
N GLU A 25 5.04 2.29 -7.81
CA GLU A 25 6.49 2.51 -7.69
C GLU A 25 6.97 3.84 -8.31
N PRO A 26 6.52 4.27 -9.50
CA PRO A 26 6.89 5.57 -10.04
C PRO A 26 6.41 6.74 -9.17
N MET A 27 5.17 6.69 -8.68
CA MET A 27 4.60 7.73 -7.80
C MET A 27 5.36 7.78 -6.46
N PHE A 28 5.75 6.64 -5.92
CA PHE A 28 6.55 6.55 -4.70
C PHE A 28 7.93 7.21 -4.88
N LEU A 29 8.59 6.99 -6.02
CA LEU A 29 9.87 7.64 -6.32
C LEU A 29 9.73 9.16 -6.48
N GLU A 30 8.62 9.64 -7.05
CA GLU A 30 8.32 11.08 -7.13
C GLU A 30 8.14 11.71 -5.74
N ILE A 31 7.43 11.02 -4.84
CA ILE A 31 7.26 11.47 -3.44
C ILE A 31 8.61 11.57 -2.73
N ILE A 32 9.46 10.55 -2.86
CA ILE A 32 10.82 10.58 -2.29
C ILE A 32 11.62 11.75 -2.84
N LYS A 33 11.59 11.94 -4.17
CA LYS A 33 12.32 13.02 -4.83
C LYS A 33 11.86 14.40 -4.35
N GLU A 34 10.56 14.58 -4.11
CA GLU A 34 10.02 15.82 -3.56
C GLU A 34 10.46 16.02 -2.10
N ALA A 35 10.40 14.97 -1.28
CA ALA A 35 10.83 15.03 0.11
C ALA A 35 12.33 15.34 0.26
N GLN A 36 13.17 14.85 -0.67
CA GLN A 36 14.59 15.21 -0.71
C GLN A 36 14.83 16.70 -0.94
N LYS A 37 13.95 17.42 -1.66
CA LYS A 37 14.04 18.88 -1.80
C LYS A 37 13.83 19.62 -0.47
N ASN A 38 13.14 18.97 0.47
CA ASN A 38 12.90 19.47 1.81
C ASN A 38 13.99 19.01 2.81
N GLY A 39 15.01 18.30 2.35
CA GLY A 39 16.16 17.86 3.16
C GLY A 39 15.97 16.52 3.88
N PHE A 40 14.94 15.74 3.56
CA PHE A 40 14.75 14.41 4.13
C PHE A 40 15.56 13.35 3.39
N GLU A 41 16.07 12.36 4.13
CA GLU A 41 16.74 11.22 3.53
C GLU A 41 15.72 10.24 2.92
N PRO A 42 15.99 9.64 1.75
CA PRO A 42 15.08 8.68 1.10
C PRO A 42 14.61 7.54 2.01
N ALA A 43 15.51 7.03 2.84
CA ALA A 43 15.20 5.94 3.77
C ALA A 43 14.20 6.37 4.85
N GLU A 44 14.32 7.60 5.37
CA GLU A 44 13.40 8.14 6.37
C GLU A 44 12.00 8.33 5.78
N VAL A 45 11.92 8.84 4.55
CA VAL A 45 10.67 9.04 3.83
C VAL A 45 10.00 7.69 3.55
N ALA A 46 10.76 6.70 3.08
CA ALA A 46 10.25 5.35 2.84
C ALA A 46 9.72 4.70 4.13
N MET A 47 10.43 4.87 5.25
CA MET A 47 10.02 4.37 6.55
C MET A 47 8.72 5.03 7.04
N ALA A 48 8.63 6.36 6.96
CA ALA A 48 7.41 7.09 7.35
C ALA A 48 6.19 6.70 6.51
N ILE A 49 6.38 6.44 5.20
CA ILE A 49 5.32 5.95 4.32
C ILE A 49 4.91 4.51 4.69
N ALA A 50 5.88 3.64 5.01
CA ALA A 50 5.59 2.28 5.43
C ALA A 50 4.78 2.25 6.74
N ASP A 51 5.18 3.03 7.74
CA ASP A 51 4.45 3.15 9.01
C ASP A 51 3.00 3.63 8.79
N ALA A 52 2.81 4.66 7.96
CA ALA A 52 1.48 5.17 7.62
C ALA A 52 0.63 4.13 6.85
N ALA A 53 1.26 3.31 6.00
CA ALA A 53 0.58 2.24 5.28
C ALA A 53 0.15 1.12 6.22
N ASP A 54 0.99 0.74 7.18
CA ASP A 54 0.68 -0.26 8.21
C ASP A 54 -0.52 0.19 9.07
N ASP A 55 -0.55 1.45 9.50
CA ASP A 55 -1.68 2.04 10.23
C ASP A 55 -2.97 1.97 9.40
N MET A 56 -2.91 2.25 8.10
CA MET A 56 -4.07 2.17 7.22
C MET A 56 -4.57 0.73 7.08
N ILE A 57 -3.67 -0.25 6.95
CA ILE A 57 -4.02 -1.68 6.89
C ILE A 57 -4.71 -2.10 8.19
N LEU A 58 -4.16 -1.73 9.36
CA LEU A 58 -4.76 -2.01 10.67
C LEU A 58 -6.15 -1.35 10.82
N ALA A 59 -6.30 -0.10 10.37
CA ALA A 59 -7.58 0.60 10.40
C ALA A 59 -8.62 -0.07 9.48
N LEU A 60 -8.24 -0.53 8.30
CA LEU A 60 -9.12 -1.26 7.38
C LEU A 60 -9.51 -2.63 7.96
N ALA A 61 -8.54 -3.36 8.51
CA ALA A 61 -8.78 -4.66 9.15
C ALA A 61 -9.72 -4.53 10.35
N SER A 62 -9.58 -3.48 11.16
CA SER A 62 -10.47 -3.24 12.31
C SER A 62 -11.91 -2.89 11.92
N LYS A 63 -12.11 -2.11 10.84
CA LYS A 63 -13.43 -1.81 10.28
C LYS A 63 -14.15 -3.05 9.71
N LEU A 64 -13.40 -4.01 9.18
CA LEU A 64 -13.96 -5.27 8.70
C LEU A 64 -14.46 -6.17 9.85
N ARG A 65 -13.86 -6.08 11.03
CA ARG A 65 -14.28 -6.88 12.21
C ARG A 65 -15.53 -6.34 12.90
N THR A 66 -15.83 -5.04 12.78
CA THR A 66 -17.02 -4.43 13.41
C THR A 66 -18.27 -4.47 12.54
N ALA A 67 -18.15 -4.90 11.28
CA ALA A 67 -19.26 -5.06 10.34
C ALA A 67 -19.88 -6.47 10.33
N HIS A 68 -19.46 -7.36 11.25
CA HIS A 68 -20.02 -8.69 11.46
C HIS A 68 -20.77 -8.76 12.79
#